data_AF-A0A2P2MTQ8-F1
#
_entry.id   AF-A0A2P2MTQ8-F1
#
_cell.length_a   1.000
_cell.length_b   1.000
_cell.length_c   1.000
_cell.angle_alpha   90.00
_cell.angle_beta   90.00
_cell.angle_gamma   90.00
#
_symmetry.space_group_name_H-M   'P 1'
#
loop_
_entity.id
_entity.type
_entity.pdbx_description
1 polymer ?
#
loop_
_entity_poly.entity_id
_entity_poly.type
_entity_poly.pdbx_seq_one_letter_code
_entity_poly.pdbx_strand_id
1 'polypeptide(L)'
;MPTVSVGRDRLFSALGRTYSQEEFEDLCFSFGIELDDVTTEKAIIRKEKHLGEEEADNDEEIIYKIEVPANRYDLLCLEGLAQALRIFNKQDKAPTYTVAKINKESRIKMHVKPETSLIRPHVVCAVLRDITFDEASYNSFIDLQDKLHQNICRRRTLVAIGTHDLDTLEGPFTYEVGFANIDLCLL
;
A
#
# COMPACT_ATOMS: atom_id res chain seq x y z
N MET A 1 16.55 1.16 -4.16
CA MET A 1 15.45 2.15 -4.10
C MET A 1 14.32 1.54 -3.26
N PRO A 2 13.11 2.10 -3.02
CA PRO A 2 12.06 1.26 -2.39
C PRO A 2 11.75 0.06 -3.29
N THR A 3 11.70 -1.12 -2.70
CA THR A 3 11.39 -2.38 -3.38
C THR A 3 9.97 -2.82 -3.04
N VAL A 4 9.22 -3.25 -4.05
CA VAL A 4 7.86 -3.74 -3.91
C VAL A 4 7.82 -5.20 -4.34
N SER A 5 7.50 -6.08 -3.38
CA SER A 5 7.25 -7.50 -3.64
C SER A 5 5.81 -7.70 -4.08
N VAL A 6 5.59 -8.30 -5.25
CA VAL A 6 4.26 -8.60 -5.78
C VAL A 6 4.21 -10.00 -6.37
N GLY A 7 3.10 -10.72 -6.18
CA GLY A 7 2.86 -12.00 -6.83
C GLY A 7 2.75 -11.83 -8.34
N ARG A 8 3.55 -12.57 -9.12
CA ARG A 8 3.61 -12.48 -10.59
C ARG A 8 2.26 -12.69 -11.23
N ASP A 9 1.58 -13.78 -10.86
CA ASP A 9 0.33 -14.18 -11.51
C ASP A 9 -0.79 -13.18 -11.20
N ARG A 10 -0.79 -12.62 -9.98
CA ARG A 10 -1.70 -11.55 -9.58
C ARG A 10 -1.42 -10.26 -10.35
N LEU A 11 -0.14 -9.88 -10.49
CA LEU A 11 0.26 -8.72 -11.28
C LEU A 11 -0.17 -8.88 -12.75
N PHE A 12 0.08 -10.02 -13.35
CA PHE A 12 -0.28 -10.29 -14.75
C PHE A 12 -1.80 -10.32 -14.95
N SER A 13 -2.54 -10.89 -14.01
CA SER A 13 -4.00 -10.81 -13.96
C SER A 13 -4.48 -9.35 -13.93
N ALA A 14 -3.89 -8.51 -13.07
CA ALA A 14 -4.22 -7.09 -12.97
C ALA A 14 -3.88 -6.29 -14.24
N LEU A 15 -2.78 -6.64 -14.93
CA LEU A 15 -2.37 -6.09 -16.22
C LEU A 15 -3.22 -6.58 -17.40
N GLY A 16 -3.99 -7.65 -17.21
CA GLY A 16 -4.86 -8.24 -18.24
C GLY A 16 -4.12 -9.02 -19.32
N ARG A 17 -2.83 -9.31 -19.13
CA ARG A 17 -2.05 -10.19 -20.00
C ARG A 17 -0.90 -10.85 -19.23
N THR A 18 -0.51 -12.03 -19.67
CA THR A 18 0.70 -12.71 -19.23
C THR A 18 1.90 -12.20 -19.99
N TYR A 19 3.05 -12.11 -19.32
CA TYR A 19 4.32 -11.72 -19.92
C TYR A 19 5.33 -12.84 -19.74
N SER A 20 6.26 -12.97 -20.69
CA SER A 20 7.54 -13.62 -20.39
C SER A 20 8.35 -12.73 -19.45
N GLN A 21 9.38 -13.29 -18.81
CA GLN A 21 10.25 -12.49 -17.95
C GLN A 21 10.96 -11.38 -18.73
N GLU A 22 11.51 -11.70 -19.91
CA GLU A 22 12.18 -10.73 -20.81
C GLU A 22 11.22 -9.60 -21.24
N GLU A 23 9.98 -9.94 -21.62
CA GLU A 23 8.97 -8.94 -21.99
C GLU A 23 8.60 -8.02 -20.81
N PHE A 24 8.60 -8.56 -19.59
CA PHE A 24 8.31 -7.79 -18.39
C PHE A 24 9.49 -6.90 -17.98
N GLU A 25 10.72 -7.39 -18.10
CA GLU A 25 11.96 -6.62 -17.89
C GLU A 25 12.04 -5.43 -18.86
N ASP A 26 11.75 -5.65 -20.15
CA ASP A 26 11.69 -4.60 -21.17
C ASP A 26 10.62 -3.54 -20.85
N LEU A 27 9.45 -3.98 -20.36
CA LEU A 27 8.38 -3.07 -19.92
C LEU A 27 8.82 -2.23 -18.71
N CYS A 28 9.43 -2.88 -17.70
CA CYS A 28 9.96 -2.20 -16.52
C CYS A 28 10.99 -1.14 -16.93
N PHE A 29 11.97 -1.51 -17.76
CA PHE A 29 12.99 -0.61 -18.26
C PHE A 29 12.41 0.58 -19.02
N SER A 30 11.45 0.33 -19.92
CA SER A 30 10.76 1.36 -20.70
C SER A 30 9.97 2.34 -19.83
N PHE A 31 9.40 1.85 -18.72
CA PHE A 31 8.65 2.67 -17.76
C PHE A 31 9.57 3.42 -16.77
N GLY A 32 10.78 2.92 -16.54
CA GLY A 32 11.75 3.47 -15.58
C GLY A 32 11.67 2.85 -14.18
N ILE A 33 11.30 1.57 -14.10
CA ILE A 33 11.38 0.71 -12.91
C ILE A 33 12.25 -0.51 -13.24
N GLU A 34 12.67 -1.26 -12.22
CA GLU A 34 13.58 -2.40 -12.41
C GLU A 34 13.04 -3.65 -11.74
N LEU A 35 13.05 -4.79 -12.45
CA LEU A 35 12.84 -6.09 -11.83
C LEU A 35 14.17 -6.54 -11.21
N ASP A 36 14.28 -6.42 -9.89
CA ASP A 36 15.52 -6.66 -9.13
C ASP A 36 15.75 -8.15 -8.87
N ASP A 37 14.69 -8.88 -8.50
CA ASP A 37 14.79 -10.28 -8.10
C ASP A 37 13.47 -11.03 -8.36
N VAL A 38 13.58 -12.33 -8.62
CA VAL A 38 12.47 -13.26 -8.80
C VAL A 38 12.63 -14.38 -7.79
N THR A 39 11.68 -14.49 -6.87
CA THR A 39 11.73 -15.45 -5.75
C THR A 39 10.41 -16.19 -5.60
N THR A 40 10.32 -17.16 -4.71
CA THR A 40 9.04 -17.80 -4.31
C THR A 40 8.73 -17.55 -2.84
N GLU A 41 7.46 -17.60 -2.44
CA GLU A 41 7.06 -17.42 -1.03
C GLU A 41 7.85 -18.34 -0.08
N LYS A 42 8.02 -19.61 -0.43
CA LYS A 42 8.77 -20.56 0.41
C LYS A 42 10.26 -20.21 0.48
N ALA A 43 10.86 -19.73 -0.59
CA ALA A 43 12.25 -19.27 -0.56
C ALA A 43 12.44 -18.09 0.40
N ILE A 44 11.47 -17.17 0.47
CA ILE A 44 11.46 -16.06 1.43
C ILE A 44 11.35 -16.59 2.86
N ILE A 45 10.35 -17.45 3.14
CA ILE A 45 10.12 -18.02 4.48
C ILE A 45 11.32 -18.85 4.96
N ARG A 46 11.94 -19.63 4.08
CA ARG A 46 13.13 -20.45 4.41
C ARG A 46 14.33 -19.56 4.73
N LYS A 47 14.53 -18.48 3.98
CA LYS A 47 15.61 -17.50 4.21
C LYS A 47 15.42 -16.77 5.55
N GLU A 48 14.18 -16.37 5.87
CA GLU A 48 13.86 -15.75 7.17
C GLU A 48 14.02 -16.72 8.35
N LYS A 49 13.77 -18.03 8.14
CA LYS A 49 13.91 -19.08 9.15
C LYS A 49 15.29 -19.75 9.20
N HIS A 50 16.26 -19.29 8.41
CA HIS A 50 17.61 -19.90 8.28
C HIS A 50 17.58 -21.41 7.93
N LEU A 51 16.62 -21.83 7.12
CA LEU A 51 16.51 -23.20 6.61
C LEU A 51 17.22 -23.30 5.25
N GLY A 52 17.83 -24.46 4.96
CA GLY A 52 18.63 -24.68 3.74
C GLY A 52 17.83 -24.58 2.42
N GLU A 53 18.56 -24.51 1.31
CA GLU A 53 18.01 -24.43 -0.05
C GLU A 53 17.52 -25.83 -0.52
N GLU A 54 16.24 -25.95 -0.88
CA GLU A 54 15.66 -27.11 -1.57
C GLU A 54 15.01 -26.62 -2.87
N GLU A 55 14.92 -27.51 -3.87
CA GLU A 55 14.30 -27.21 -5.18
C GLU A 55 12.86 -26.71 -5.03
N ALA A 56 12.51 -25.73 -5.85
CA ALA A 56 11.17 -25.12 -5.90
C ALA A 56 10.15 -26.14 -6.38
N ASP A 57 9.06 -26.30 -5.64
CA ASP A 57 7.93 -27.12 -6.04
C ASP A 57 7.09 -26.39 -7.11
N ASN A 58 6.48 -27.11 -8.06
CA ASN A 58 5.79 -26.49 -9.21
C ASN A 58 4.53 -25.66 -8.84
N ASP A 59 4.00 -25.81 -7.63
CA ASP A 59 2.81 -25.10 -7.14
C ASP A 59 3.13 -23.80 -6.37
N GLU A 60 4.35 -23.27 -6.49
CA GLU A 60 4.79 -22.12 -5.71
C GLU A 60 4.43 -20.76 -6.35
N GLU A 61 3.87 -19.85 -5.54
CA GLU A 61 3.62 -18.47 -5.98
C GLU A 61 4.96 -17.75 -6.19
N ILE A 62 5.16 -17.31 -7.45
CA ILE A 62 6.34 -16.56 -7.86
C ILE A 62 6.15 -15.10 -7.49
N ILE A 63 7.13 -14.54 -6.81
CA ILE A 63 7.18 -13.17 -6.33
C ILE A 63 8.22 -12.38 -7.13
N TYR A 64 7.78 -11.27 -7.70
CA TYR A 64 8.62 -10.26 -8.31
C TYR A 64 8.96 -9.18 -7.31
N LYS A 65 10.24 -8.88 -7.16
CA LYS A 65 10.73 -7.71 -6.42
C LYS A 65 11.07 -6.62 -7.41
N ILE A 66 10.29 -5.55 -7.36
CA ILE A 66 10.39 -4.44 -8.31
C ILE A 66 10.93 -3.23 -7.56
N GLU A 67 12.07 -2.70 -7.99
CA GLU A 67 12.58 -1.41 -7.50
C GLU A 67 11.84 -0.26 -8.20
N VAL A 68 11.31 0.66 -7.39
CA VAL A 68 10.57 1.82 -7.87
C VAL A 68 11.23 3.13 -7.42
N PRO A 69 11.11 4.22 -8.19
CA PRO A 69 11.64 5.53 -7.79
C PRO A 69 11.07 6.01 -6.45
N ALA A 70 11.94 6.55 -5.59
CA ALA A 70 11.55 6.98 -4.24
C ALA A 70 10.55 8.16 -4.21
N ASN A 71 10.35 8.85 -5.32
CA ASN A 71 9.41 9.95 -5.50
C ASN A 71 8.04 9.52 -6.09
N ARG A 72 7.85 8.22 -6.39
CA ARG A 72 6.61 7.67 -6.96
C ARG A 72 5.87 6.81 -5.96
N TYR A 73 5.24 7.47 -4.98
CA TYR A 73 4.51 6.80 -3.90
C TYR A 73 3.29 6.00 -4.36
N ASP A 74 2.76 6.34 -5.54
CA ASP A 74 1.70 5.61 -6.22
C ASP A 74 2.14 4.22 -6.70
N LEU A 75 3.44 3.92 -6.75
CA LEU A 75 3.96 2.62 -7.20
C LEU A 75 4.28 1.66 -6.05
N LEU A 76 3.95 2.00 -4.80
CA LEU A 76 4.35 1.22 -3.63
C LEU A 76 3.49 -0.03 -3.37
N CYS A 77 2.46 -0.27 -4.18
CA CYS A 77 1.58 -1.44 -4.10
C CYS A 77 1.27 -2.03 -5.49
N LEU A 78 0.66 -3.22 -5.51
CA LEU A 78 0.31 -3.93 -6.74
C LEU A 78 -0.67 -3.13 -7.59
N GLU A 79 -1.71 -2.57 -6.98
CA GLU A 79 -2.78 -1.84 -7.66
C GLU A 79 -2.23 -0.61 -8.38
N GLY A 80 -1.33 0.11 -7.70
CA GLY A 80 -0.66 1.30 -8.21
C GLY A 80 0.29 1.00 -9.36
N LEU A 81 1.11 -0.06 -9.23
CA LEU A 81 1.95 -0.56 -10.30
C LEU A 81 1.13 -0.97 -11.53
N ALA A 82 0.10 -1.80 -11.33
CA ALA A 82 -0.75 -2.29 -12.41
C ALA A 82 -1.46 -1.13 -13.13
N GLN A 83 -2.02 -0.18 -12.38
CA GLN A 83 -2.67 1.00 -12.94
C GLN A 83 -1.70 1.86 -13.76
N ALA A 84 -0.51 2.15 -13.20
CA ALA A 84 0.47 2.99 -13.88
C ALA A 84 1.00 2.33 -15.17
N LEU A 85 1.29 1.03 -15.14
CA LEU A 85 1.75 0.28 -16.31
C LEU A 85 0.65 0.16 -17.39
N ARG A 86 -0.62 -0.02 -16.99
CA ARG A 86 -1.75 -0.04 -17.94
C ARG A 86 -1.96 1.31 -18.62
N ILE A 87 -1.84 2.41 -17.89
CA ILE A 87 -1.91 3.76 -18.45
C ILE A 87 -0.73 4.01 -19.40
N PHE A 88 0.48 3.62 -19.00
CA PHE A 88 1.68 3.75 -19.84
C PHE A 88 1.55 3.00 -21.17
N ASN A 89 1.02 1.77 -21.12
CA ASN A 89 0.73 0.95 -22.29
C ASN A 89 -0.53 1.37 -23.06
N LYS A 90 -1.16 2.50 -22.69
CA LYS A 90 -2.38 3.04 -23.31
C LYS A 90 -3.56 2.05 -23.28
N GLN A 91 -3.56 1.10 -22.35
CA GLN A 91 -4.67 0.18 -22.14
C GLN A 91 -5.82 0.89 -21.43
N ASP A 92 -5.51 1.75 -20.46
CA ASP A 92 -6.48 2.56 -19.74
C ASP A 92 -6.20 4.06 -19.85
N LYS A 93 -7.23 4.86 -19.59
CA LYS A 93 -7.09 6.29 -19.34
C LYS A 93 -6.78 6.52 -17.85
N ALA A 94 -6.04 7.59 -17.57
CA ALA A 94 -5.79 7.99 -16.20
C ALA A 94 -7.12 8.23 -15.45
N PRO A 95 -7.32 7.62 -14.27
CA PRO A 95 -8.55 7.78 -13.50
C PRO A 95 -8.71 9.22 -13.00
N THR A 96 -9.95 9.65 -12.86
CA THR A 96 -10.28 10.93 -12.21
C THR A 96 -10.91 10.65 -10.85
N TYR A 97 -10.18 10.97 -9.78
CA TYR A 97 -10.69 10.83 -8.42
C TYR A 97 -11.54 12.05 -8.05
N THR A 98 -12.75 11.80 -7.56
CA THR A 98 -13.66 12.86 -7.10
C THR A 98 -14.16 12.58 -5.70
N VAL A 99 -14.43 13.63 -4.94
CA VAL A 99 -14.98 13.52 -3.58
C VAL A 99 -16.49 13.42 -3.68
N ALA A 100 -17.08 12.40 -3.03
CA ALA A 100 -18.52 12.22 -3.00
C ALA A 100 -19.23 13.45 -2.38
N LYS A 101 -20.35 13.86 -2.98
CA LYS A 101 -21.16 14.97 -2.48
C LYS A 101 -21.99 14.51 -1.28
N ILE A 102 -21.49 14.77 -0.07
CA ILE A 102 -22.15 14.42 1.19
C ILE A 102 -22.77 15.68 1.82
N ASN A 103 -24.01 15.55 2.32
CA ASN A 103 -24.69 16.61 3.08
C ASN A 103 -23.84 17.04 4.28
N LYS A 104 -23.79 18.34 4.60
CA LYS A 104 -22.96 18.88 5.68
C LYS A 104 -23.29 18.26 7.05
N GLU A 105 -24.56 17.91 7.27
CA GLU A 105 -25.03 17.32 8.52
C GLU A 105 -24.57 15.88 8.72
N SER A 106 -24.41 15.11 7.64
CA SER A 106 -23.94 13.72 7.66
C SER A 106 -22.42 13.59 7.53
N ARG A 107 -21.67 14.71 7.57
CA ARG A 107 -20.20 14.67 7.55
C ARG A 107 -19.67 14.28 8.92
N ILE A 108 -18.89 13.21 8.93
CA ILE A 108 -18.09 12.82 10.08
C ILE A 108 -17.05 13.93 10.34
N LYS A 109 -16.88 14.29 11.61
CA LYS A 109 -15.96 15.35 12.05
C LYS A 109 -14.94 14.78 13.02
N MET A 110 -13.70 15.22 12.85
CA MET A 110 -12.61 15.01 13.79
C MET A 110 -12.38 16.31 14.56
N HIS A 111 -12.53 16.27 15.89
CA HIS A 111 -12.33 17.43 16.75
C HIS A 111 -10.91 17.43 17.34
N VAL A 112 -10.08 18.39 16.92
CA VAL A 112 -8.69 18.50 17.39
C VAL A 112 -8.62 19.33 18.66
N LYS A 113 -8.04 18.78 19.73
CA LYS A 113 -7.83 19.50 20.99
C LYS A 113 -6.55 20.37 20.94
N PRO A 114 -6.52 21.54 21.60
CA PRO A 114 -5.37 22.44 21.57
C PRO A 114 -4.06 21.84 22.09
N GLU A 115 -4.15 20.90 23.04
CA GLU A 115 -3.00 20.20 23.63
C GLU A 115 -2.16 19.41 22.61
N THR A 116 -2.74 19.02 21.47
CA THR A 116 -2.01 18.30 20.41
C THR A 116 -0.96 19.19 19.74
N SER A 117 -1.07 20.53 19.86
CA SER A 117 -0.21 21.48 19.17
C SER A 117 1.29 21.36 19.50
N LEU A 118 1.63 20.83 20.67
CA LEU A 118 3.02 20.69 21.13
C LEU A 118 3.66 19.35 20.72
N ILE A 119 2.86 18.37 20.32
CA ILE A 119 3.32 16.99 20.05
C ILE A 119 3.10 16.62 18.59
N ARG A 120 1.85 16.68 18.13
CA ARG A 120 1.42 16.38 16.75
C ARG A 120 0.25 17.30 16.40
N PRO A 121 0.50 18.49 15.82
CA PRO A 121 -0.50 19.55 15.73
C PRO A 121 -1.62 19.30 14.69
N HIS A 122 -1.46 18.31 13.81
CA HIS A 122 -2.30 18.17 12.63
C HIS A 122 -2.77 16.72 12.46
N VAL A 123 -4.03 16.58 12.04
CA VAL A 123 -4.66 15.31 11.65
C VAL A 123 -5.56 15.56 10.45
N VAL A 124 -5.59 14.61 9.51
CA VAL A 124 -6.42 14.68 8.29
C VAL A 124 -7.09 13.34 8.07
N CYS A 125 -8.42 13.29 8.12
CA CYS A 125 -9.16 12.04 7.97
C CYS A 125 -9.85 11.99 6.60
N ALA A 126 -10.00 10.78 6.06
CA ALA A 126 -10.82 10.49 4.90
C ALA A 126 -11.65 9.22 5.15
N VAL A 127 -12.79 9.10 4.47
CA VAL A 127 -13.64 7.91 4.55
C VAL A 127 -13.82 7.37 3.14
N LEU A 128 -13.44 6.11 2.96
CA LEU A 128 -13.71 5.32 1.77
C LEU A 128 -14.91 4.43 2.11
N ARG A 129 -16.01 4.57 1.36
CA ARG A 129 -17.24 3.78 1.56
C ARG A 129 -17.33 2.67 0.54
N ASP A 130 -18.06 1.62 0.91
CA ASP A 130 -18.38 0.49 0.03
C ASP A 130 -17.12 -0.20 -0.52
N ILE A 131 -16.09 -0.31 0.32
CA ILE A 131 -14.86 -1.03 0.00
C ILE A 131 -15.04 -2.50 0.38
N THR A 132 -14.80 -3.38 -0.58
CA THR A 132 -14.75 -4.82 -0.35
C THR A 132 -13.31 -5.28 -0.37
N PHE A 133 -12.83 -5.83 0.74
CA PHE A 133 -11.53 -6.47 0.82
C PHE A 133 -11.69 -7.98 0.73
N ASP A 134 -10.81 -8.61 -0.03
CA ASP A 134 -10.39 -9.98 0.18
C ASP A 134 -9.05 -10.00 0.95
N GLU A 135 -8.58 -11.18 1.33
CA GLU A 135 -7.33 -11.32 2.08
C GLU A 135 -6.12 -10.72 1.34
N ALA A 136 -6.08 -10.88 0.01
CA ALA A 136 -5.00 -10.38 -0.83
C ALA A 136 -4.94 -8.85 -0.87
N SER A 137 -6.07 -8.22 -1.15
CA SER A 137 -6.23 -6.76 -1.23
C SER A 137 -6.09 -6.11 0.15
N TYR A 138 -6.56 -6.76 1.22
CA TYR A 138 -6.31 -6.28 2.59
C TYR A 138 -4.81 -6.29 2.91
N ASN A 139 -4.13 -7.40 2.63
CA ASN A 139 -2.68 -7.50 2.85
C ASN A 139 -1.91 -6.46 2.02
N SER A 140 -2.30 -6.24 0.76
CA SER A 140 -1.67 -5.20 -0.08
C SER A 140 -1.92 -3.79 0.46
N PHE A 141 -3.10 -3.53 1.00
CA PHE A 141 -3.44 -2.25 1.61
C PHE A 141 -2.63 -1.97 2.89
N ILE A 142 -2.44 -2.97 3.75
CA ILE A 142 -1.58 -2.85 4.95
C ILE A 142 -0.11 -2.69 4.56
N ASP A 143 0.39 -3.47 3.59
CA ASP A 143 1.76 -3.35 3.09
C ASP A 143 2.04 -1.94 2.51
N LEU A 144 1.09 -1.36 1.78
CA LEU A 144 1.18 0.02 1.32
C LEU A 144 1.33 1.01 2.49
N GLN A 145 0.51 0.86 3.53
CA GLN A 145 0.58 1.69 4.73
C GLN A 145 1.96 1.60 5.39
N ASP A 146 2.49 0.39 5.56
CA ASP A 146 3.79 0.16 6.17
C ASP A 146 4.94 0.71 5.31
N LYS A 147 4.88 0.57 3.99
CA LYS A 147 5.87 1.18 3.07
C LYS A 147 5.87 2.69 3.15
N LEU A 148 4.69 3.33 3.21
CA LEU A 148 4.58 4.77 3.42
C LEU A 148 5.14 5.17 4.79
N HIS A 149 4.87 4.39 5.84
CA HIS A 149 5.42 4.61 7.18
C HIS A 149 6.94 4.55 7.21
N GLN A 150 7.53 3.55 6.55
CA GLN A 150 8.97 3.35 6.51
C GLN A 150 9.68 4.47 5.73
N ASN A 151 9.11 4.90 4.60
CA ASN A 151 9.75 5.84 3.69
C ASN A 151 9.36 7.30 3.96
N ILE A 152 8.29 7.80 3.33
CA ILE A 152 7.93 9.23 3.34
C ILE A 152 7.61 9.74 4.75
N CYS A 153 7.06 8.87 5.60
CA CYS A 153 6.72 9.20 6.97
C CYS A 153 7.90 9.10 7.96
N ARG A 154 9.08 8.64 7.49
CA ARG A 154 10.29 8.40 8.28
C ARG A 154 10.04 7.58 9.54
N ARG A 155 9.64 6.32 9.38
CA ARG A 155 9.28 5.40 10.49
C ARG A 155 8.28 6.03 11.46
N ARG A 156 7.21 6.60 10.90
CA ARG A 156 6.12 7.28 11.62
C ARG A 156 6.51 8.57 12.37
N THR A 157 7.75 9.04 12.22
CA THR A 157 8.24 10.25 12.91
C THR A 157 7.52 11.50 12.42
N LEU A 158 7.30 11.60 11.11
CA LEU A 158 6.66 12.78 10.50
C LEU A 158 5.13 12.62 10.42
N VAL A 159 4.68 11.46 9.97
CA VAL A 159 3.26 11.15 9.76
C VAL A 159 3.01 9.74 10.24
N ALA A 160 1.94 9.51 10.99
CA ALA A 160 1.41 8.16 11.20
C ALA A 160 0.11 8.07 10.40
N ILE A 161 -0.17 6.90 9.85
CA ILE A 161 -1.41 6.60 9.13
C ILE A 161 -2.02 5.44 9.90
N GLY A 162 -3.27 5.58 10.32
CA GLY A 162 -4.08 4.48 10.80
C GLY A 162 -5.09 4.11 9.72
N THR A 163 -5.76 2.98 9.92
CA THR A 163 -6.94 2.58 9.17
C THR A 163 -7.90 1.89 10.13
N HIS A 164 -9.17 2.26 10.12
CA HIS A 164 -10.18 1.71 11.01
C HIS A 164 -11.42 1.29 10.25
N ASP A 165 -12.06 0.20 10.72
CA ASP A 165 -13.39 -0.18 10.27
C ASP A 165 -14.42 0.78 10.87
N LEU A 166 -14.99 1.63 10.03
CA LEU A 166 -15.95 2.65 10.43
C LEU A 166 -17.23 2.06 11.00
N ASP A 167 -17.63 0.85 10.60
CA ASP A 167 -18.88 0.22 11.06
C ASP A 167 -18.79 -0.21 12.54
N THR A 168 -17.57 -0.29 13.08
CA THR A 168 -17.31 -0.64 14.49
C THR A 168 -17.22 0.58 15.41
N LEU A 169 -17.29 1.80 14.87
CA LEU A 169 -16.99 3.03 15.58
C LEU A 169 -18.20 3.97 15.64
N GLU A 170 -18.41 4.57 16.81
CA GLU A 170 -19.42 5.61 17.01
C GLU A 170 -18.77 6.95 17.37
N GLY A 171 -19.24 8.02 16.74
CA GLY A 171 -18.78 9.37 17.02
C GLY A 171 -19.39 9.98 18.30
N PRO A 172 -18.91 11.16 18.74
CA PRO A 172 -17.98 12.06 18.05
C PRO A 172 -16.50 11.67 18.19
N PHE A 173 -15.74 11.84 17.10
CA PHE A 173 -14.30 11.57 17.09
C PHE A 173 -13.49 12.78 17.56
N THR A 174 -12.51 12.52 18.43
CA THR A 174 -11.64 13.56 19.01
C THR A 174 -10.18 13.14 18.88
N TYR A 175 -9.31 14.08 18.50
CA TYR A 175 -7.86 13.92 18.50
C TYR A 175 -7.26 14.68 19.68
N GLU A 176 -6.75 13.94 20.66
CA GLU A 176 -6.30 14.45 21.95
C GLU A 176 -5.04 13.71 22.43
N VAL A 177 -4.37 14.26 23.45
CA VAL A 177 -3.15 13.68 24.02
C VAL A 177 -3.54 12.82 25.23
N GLY A 178 -3.50 11.50 25.06
CA GLY A 178 -3.70 10.57 26.18
C GLY A 178 -2.47 10.48 27.09
N PHE A 179 -2.68 10.47 28.41
CA PHE A 179 -1.66 10.06 29.39
C PHE A 179 -1.73 8.54 29.62
N ALA A 180 -1.09 7.75 28.74
CA ALA A 180 -0.65 6.38 29.01
C ALA A 180 0.22 5.91 27.83
N ASN A 181 1.09 4.93 28.11
CA ASN A 181 2.09 4.33 27.21
C ASN A 181 1.72 4.30 25.72
N ILE A 182 2.75 4.63 24.92
CA ILE A 182 2.88 4.40 23.47
C ILE A 182 1.96 3.27 22.99
N ASP A 183 1.04 3.65 22.09
CA ASP A 183 0.17 2.83 21.23
C ASP A 183 -1.32 3.16 21.42
N LEU A 184 -1.79 4.21 20.74
CA LEU A 184 -2.96 4.07 19.86
C LEU A 184 -3.08 5.30 18.94
N CYS A 185 -3.13 5.01 17.65
CA CYS A 185 -3.30 5.93 16.55
C CYS A 185 -4.80 6.16 16.31
N LEU A 186 -5.18 7.40 15.99
CA LEU A 186 -6.38 7.70 15.20
C LEU A 186 -5.85 8.16 13.84
N LEU A 187 -6.17 7.44 12.76
CA LEU A 187 -6.26 7.93 11.39
C LEU A 187 -6.95 6.87 10.53
#